data_AF-A0A3L7NJP1-F1
#
_entry.id   AF-A0A3L7NJP1-F1
#
_cell.length_a   1.000
_cell.length_b   1.000
_cell.length_c   1.000
_cell.angle_alpha   90.00
_cell.angle_beta   90.00
_cell.angle_gamma   90.00
#
_symmetry.space_group_name_H-M   'P 1'
#
loop_
_entity.id
_entity.type
_entity.pdbx_description
1 polymer ?
#
loop_
_entity_poly.entity_id
_entity_poly.type
_entity_poly.pdbx_seq_one_letter_code
_entity_poly.pdbx_strand_id
1 'polypeptide(L)'
;LHPAHHYRIHLWDAKKPELALKSSAMGGMAAPAIAHMWHMPGHIYSKLHRYHDAVYQQEASARVDHGHMMKDRVLPDQIHNFAHNNEWCIRNMISIGRAHDAESLARNMLSMPRHPKYNHIGKSGSFKYGRQRLLEVLQAFELEDRIIALSGTTWMEDTGDKEEDLLRDRAIGSAFATLGKTAEAASVRDRIQKQLDGDKQKQQEAMAEAEKKAREAKSDDKAIEKDRKDAEGKFTADLKRFEKTLQEIDGRTAVHAGDFAGGLDLLTKAEISSDTLALLMLKSGKTEEAIKKAAENSSNNPGEILSLATQVEILYTAGKKEEAKAAFEELRKLSSTIDLDVPPIARLAPAAAELGFAADWRVAREVPVDLGARPQLDALGPFRWSPLSAPEWTLADVDEKPRSLSDYRGRPVVVVFYLGYGCLHCAEQLQAMAKKFDGFKQAGLDVVAISTDKQINLKRAYENFEGGFPFPLVADPEMQIFREYRCYDDFEKAALHGTFLVDANGLVRWQDISYEPFMDVDFLLKESVRLLTMIPAVKTPVSGTGEAE
;
A
#
# COMPACT_ATOMS: atom_id res chain seq x y z
N LEU A 1 30.71 -5.05 -15.08
CA LEU A 1 30.72 -5.35 -13.63
C LEU A 1 29.32 -5.56 -13.03
N HIS A 2 28.26 -5.01 -13.63
CA HIS A 2 26.86 -5.14 -13.18
C HIS A 2 26.40 -6.54 -12.73
N PRO A 3 26.56 -7.64 -13.50
CA PRO A 3 26.04 -8.94 -13.07
C PRO A 3 26.84 -9.58 -11.91
N ALA A 4 28.08 -9.17 -11.67
CA ALA A 4 28.94 -9.84 -10.69
C ALA A 4 28.55 -9.51 -9.24
N HIS A 5 28.22 -8.26 -8.93
CA HIS A 5 27.77 -7.88 -7.58
C HIS A 5 26.38 -8.43 -7.29
N HIS A 6 25.46 -8.31 -8.25
CA HIS A 6 24.11 -8.87 -8.16
C HIS A 6 24.11 -10.38 -7.93
N TYR A 7 24.89 -11.14 -8.72
CA TYR A 7 25.06 -12.57 -8.54
C TYR A 7 25.60 -12.93 -7.15
N ARG A 8 26.63 -12.22 -6.68
CA ARG A 8 27.21 -12.48 -5.35
C ARG A 8 26.24 -12.21 -4.21
N ILE A 9 25.39 -11.19 -4.34
CA ILE A 9 24.34 -10.92 -3.35
C ILE A 9 23.38 -12.11 -3.30
N HIS A 10 22.82 -12.53 -4.44
CA HIS A 10 21.92 -13.69 -4.50
C HIS A 10 22.56 -15.00 -4.00
N LEU A 11 23.83 -15.23 -4.31
CA LEU A 11 24.55 -16.43 -3.87
C LEU A 11 24.57 -16.57 -2.34
N TRP A 12 24.67 -15.44 -1.63
CA TRP A 12 24.89 -15.42 -0.19
C TRP A 12 23.67 -14.99 0.64
N ASP A 13 22.69 -14.36 0.03
CA ASP A 13 21.50 -13.79 0.68
C ASP A 13 20.74 -14.81 1.56
N ALA A 14 20.61 -16.07 1.12
CA ALA A 14 19.87 -17.09 1.87
C ALA A 14 20.69 -17.83 2.94
N LYS A 15 22.01 -17.64 3.02
CA LYS A 15 22.90 -18.50 3.84
C LYS A 15 23.88 -17.73 4.73
N LYS A 16 24.63 -16.79 4.14
CA LYS A 16 25.76 -16.10 4.78
C LYS A 16 25.79 -14.63 4.30
N PRO A 17 24.78 -13.82 4.65
CA PRO A 17 24.61 -12.46 4.13
C PRO A 17 25.85 -11.57 4.35
N GLU A 18 26.65 -11.82 5.40
CA GLU A 18 27.91 -11.14 5.67
C GLU A 18 28.92 -11.23 4.51
N LEU A 19 28.93 -12.33 3.74
CA LEU A 19 29.81 -12.51 2.58
C LEU A 19 29.41 -11.66 1.37
N ALA A 20 28.20 -11.07 1.40
CA ALA A 20 27.70 -10.17 0.38
C ALA A 20 27.97 -8.68 0.70
N LEU A 21 28.47 -8.31 1.88
CA LEU A 21 28.62 -6.90 2.31
C LEU A 21 29.39 -6.05 1.29
N LYS A 22 30.56 -6.51 0.85
CA LYS A 22 31.36 -5.80 -0.16
C LYS A 22 30.62 -5.62 -1.48
N SER A 23 29.82 -6.61 -1.89
CA SER A 23 29.01 -6.49 -3.13
C SER A 23 27.78 -5.60 -2.93
N SER A 24 27.21 -5.61 -1.74
CA SER A 24 26.06 -4.76 -1.35
C SER A 24 26.44 -3.28 -1.36
N ALA A 25 27.64 -2.96 -0.87
CA ALA A 25 28.21 -1.61 -0.89
C ALA A 25 28.43 -1.04 -2.31
N MET A 26 28.63 -1.92 -3.30
CA MET A 26 28.87 -1.53 -4.70
C MET A 26 27.64 -1.71 -5.60
N GLY A 27 26.61 -2.42 -5.14
CA GLY A 27 25.47 -2.87 -5.95
C GLY A 27 24.75 -1.72 -6.67
N GLY A 28 24.17 -0.80 -5.90
CA GLY A 28 23.43 0.33 -6.45
C GLY A 28 24.27 1.19 -7.39
N MET A 29 25.49 1.55 -6.99
CA MET A 29 26.38 2.38 -7.80
C MET A 29 26.88 1.69 -9.08
N ALA A 30 26.83 0.36 -9.17
CA ALA A 30 27.20 -0.35 -10.39
C ALA A 30 26.18 -0.16 -11.53
N ALA A 31 24.92 0.15 -11.21
CA ALA A 31 23.90 0.62 -12.16
C ALA A 31 22.81 1.43 -11.43
N PRO A 32 23.07 2.72 -11.16
CA PRO A 32 22.22 3.52 -10.28
C PRO A 32 20.81 3.78 -10.84
N ALA A 33 20.61 3.60 -12.14
CA ALA A 33 19.30 3.74 -12.80
C ALA A 33 18.43 2.46 -12.75
N ILE A 34 18.91 1.37 -12.12
CA ILE A 34 18.15 0.11 -12.00
C ILE A 34 17.76 -0.08 -10.53
N ALA A 35 16.48 0.09 -10.21
CA ALA A 35 15.96 0.01 -8.85
C ALA A 35 16.37 -1.29 -8.13
N HIS A 36 16.27 -2.43 -8.84
CA HIS A 36 16.63 -3.73 -8.29
C HIS A 36 18.09 -3.83 -7.79
N MET A 37 19.01 -3.03 -8.34
CA MET A 37 20.41 -2.98 -7.90
C MET A 37 20.59 -2.31 -6.53
N TRP A 38 19.64 -1.48 -6.12
CA TRP A 38 19.56 -0.91 -4.78
C TRP A 38 18.76 -1.81 -3.83
N HIS A 39 17.67 -2.42 -4.32
CA HIS A 39 16.83 -3.31 -3.52
C HIS A 39 17.59 -4.49 -2.90
N MET A 40 18.39 -5.20 -3.71
CA MET A 40 19.07 -6.42 -3.29
C MET A 40 20.05 -6.20 -2.12
N PRO A 41 20.91 -5.17 -2.12
CA PRO A 41 21.67 -4.76 -0.94
C PRO A 41 20.80 -4.55 0.31
N GLY A 42 19.58 -4.02 0.15
CA GLY A 42 18.64 -3.82 1.25
C GLY A 42 18.29 -5.11 1.99
N HIS A 43 18.07 -6.22 1.28
CA HIS A 43 17.83 -7.55 1.89
C HIS A 43 19.00 -8.00 2.77
N ILE A 44 20.23 -7.82 2.28
CA ILE A 44 21.44 -8.18 3.01
C ILE A 44 21.53 -7.38 4.30
N TYR A 45 21.32 -6.06 4.24
CA TYR A 45 21.39 -5.22 5.43
C TYR A 45 20.26 -5.53 6.42
N SER A 46 19.03 -5.82 5.97
CA SER A 46 17.95 -6.27 6.86
C SER A 46 18.28 -7.57 7.58
N LYS A 47 18.80 -8.57 6.86
CA LYS A 47 19.19 -9.87 7.46
C LYS A 47 20.35 -9.76 8.44
N LEU A 48 21.16 -8.71 8.32
CA LEU A 48 22.23 -8.37 9.25
C LEU A 48 21.79 -7.36 10.32
N HIS A 49 20.48 -7.07 10.42
CA HIS A 49 19.91 -6.15 11.40
C HIS A 49 20.45 -4.71 11.30
N ARG A 50 20.94 -4.34 10.12
CA ARG A 50 21.42 -2.99 9.78
C ARG A 50 20.30 -2.18 9.13
N TYR A 51 19.21 -2.00 9.84
CA TYR A 51 17.97 -1.45 9.25
C TYR A 51 18.12 -0.04 8.69
N HIS A 52 18.93 0.83 9.31
CA HIS A 52 19.24 2.14 8.72
C HIS A 52 19.92 2.05 7.35
N ASP A 53 20.74 1.02 7.13
CA ASP A 53 21.36 0.75 5.82
C ASP A 53 20.38 0.13 4.83
N ALA A 54 19.52 -0.75 5.32
CA ALA A 54 18.45 -1.34 4.53
C ALA A 54 17.46 -0.28 4.03
N VAL A 55 17.03 0.63 4.90
CA VAL A 55 16.13 1.75 4.55
C VAL A 55 16.76 2.62 3.48
N TYR A 56 18.03 3.03 3.62
CA TYR A 56 18.70 3.83 2.59
C TYR A 56 18.66 3.12 1.22
N GLN A 57 19.00 1.84 1.17
CA GLN A 57 19.04 1.06 -0.08
C GLN A 57 17.66 0.86 -0.70
N GLN A 58 16.63 0.59 0.12
CA GLN A 58 15.28 0.38 -0.39
C GLN A 58 14.59 1.68 -0.75
N GLU A 59 14.85 2.76 -0.03
CA GLU A 59 14.38 4.09 -0.41
C GLU A 59 15.03 4.54 -1.72
N ALA A 60 16.34 4.27 -1.91
CA ALA A 60 17.01 4.47 -3.19
C ALA A 60 16.33 3.66 -4.31
N SER A 61 16.01 2.39 -4.07
CA SER A 61 15.26 1.55 -5.02
C SER A 61 13.90 2.16 -5.38
N ALA A 62 13.10 2.52 -4.38
CA ALA A 62 11.77 3.08 -4.59
C ALA A 62 11.84 4.40 -5.39
N ARG A 63 12.79 5.28 -5.05
CA ARG A 63 13.00 6.56 -5.73
C ARG A 63 13.42 6.40 -7.19
N VAL A 64 14.27 5.42 -7.50
CA VAL A 64 14.64 5.09 -8.88
C VAL A 64 13.42 4.63 -9.68
N ASP A 65 12.57 3.75 -9.12
CA ASP A 65 11.33 3.35 -9.77
C ASP A 65 10.37 4.53 -9.96
N HIS A 66 10.17 5.37 -8.93
CA HIS A 66 9.33 6.58 -9.03
C HIS A 66 9.82 7.49 -10.16
N GLY A 67 11.12 7.77 -10.20
CA GLY A 67 11.75 8.58 -11.24
C GLY A 67 11.57 7.98 -12.63
N HIS A 68 11.76 6.67 -12.79
CA HIS A 68 11.57 5.98 -14.06
C HIS A 68 10.10 6.00 -14.51
N MET A 69 9.16 5.66 -13.63
CA MET A 69 7.72 5.71 -13.90
C MET A 69 7.26 7.10 -14.35
N MET A 70 7.75 8.13 -13.65
CA MET A 70 7.43 9.52 -13.96
C MET A 70 8.05 9.97 -15.29
N LYS A 71 9.30 9.59 -15.56
CA LYS A 71 9.97 9.96 -16.81
C LYS A 71 9.34 9.26 -18.02
N ASP A 72 9.02 7.98 -17.88
CA ASP A 72 8.64 7.11 -18.98
C ASP A 72 7.13 6.84 -19.08
N ARG A 73 6.31 7.52 -18.26
CA ARG A 73 4.85 7.36 -18.22
C ARG A 73 4.43 5.89 -18.06
N VAL A 74 5.16 5.16 -17.22
CA VAL A 74 4.85 3.76 -16.90
C VAL A 74 3.95 3.74 -15.67
N LEU A 75 2.86 2.98 -15.75
CA LEU A 75 1.96 2.81 -14.61
C LEU A 75 2.68 2.01 -13.51
N PRO A 76 2.56 2.36 -12.21
CA PRO A 76 3.40 1.79 -11.15
C PRO A 76 3.57 0.26 -11.19
N ASP A 77 2.47 -0.51 -11.16
CA ASP A 77 2.52 -1.98 -11.13
C ASP A 77 2.72 -2.67 -12.50
N GLN A 78 3.05 -1.91 -13.55
CA GLN A 78 3.65 -2.50 -14.76
C GLN A 78 5.12 -2.89 -14.53
N ILE A 79 5.77 -2.28 -13.53
CA ILE A 79 7.10 -2.68 -13.07
C ILE A 79 6.91 -3.79 -12.03
N HIS A 80 7.29 -5.02 -12.38
CA HIS A 80 7.00 -6.23 -11.58
C HIS A 80 7.43 -6.18 -10.10
N ASN A 81 8.52 -5.49 -9.76
CA ASN A 81 9.04 -5.42 -8.39
C ASN A 81 8.69 -4.11 -7.68
N PHE A 82 7.99 -3.18 -8.32
CA PHE A 82 7.76 -1.85 -7.76
C PHE A 82 7.09 -1.90 -6.37
N ALA A 83 5.96 -2.60 -6.26
CA ALA A 83 5.23 -2.71 -5.01
C ALA A 83 6.04 -3.44 -3.93
N HIS A 84 6.82 -4.45 -4.33
CA HIS A 84 7.71 -5.18 -3.43
C HIS A 84 8.87 -4.33 -2.90
N ASN A 85 9.43 -3.44 -3.72
CA ASN A 85 10.48 -2.52 -3.30
C ASN A 85 9.97 -1.56 -2.20
N ASN A 86 8.77 -1.00 -2.42
CA ASN A 86 8.16 -0.04 -1.50
C ASN A 86 7.70 -0.69 -0.18
N GLU A 87 7.10 -1.88 -0.24
CA GLU A 87 6.64 -2.54 0.99
C GLU A 87 7.80 -2.94 1.91
N TRP A 88 8.92 -3.39 1.35
CA TRP A 88 10.13 -3.64 2.13
C TRP A 88 10.71 -2.38 2.76
N CYS A 89 10.71 -1.28 2.00
CA CYS A 89 11.14 0.02 2.50
C CYS A 89 10.33 0.42 3.75
N ILE A 90 9.00 0.28 3.68
CA ILE A 90 8.09 0.56 4.79
C ILE A 90 8.40 -0.33 6.01
N ARG A 91 8.57 -1.64 5.81
CA ARG A 91 8.89 -2.57 6.92
C ARG A 91 10.16 -2.17 7.66
N ASN A 92 11.22 -1.82 6.93
CA ASN A 92 12.46 -1.39 7.57
C ASN A 92 12.38 0.01 8.17
N MET A 93 11.53 0.90 7.64
CA MET A 93 11.24 2.20 8.28
C MET A 93 10.59 2.03 9.65
N ILE A 94 9.70 1.03 9.81
CA ILE A 94 9.13 0.66 11.12
C ILE A 94 10.26 0.26 12.08
N SER A 95 11.19 -0.60 11.65
CA SER A 95 12.32 -1.06 12.48
C SER A 95 13.20 0.08 13.01
N ILE A 96 13.31 1.21 12.30
CA ILE A 96 14.10 2.39 12.71
C ILE A 96 13.26 3.58 13.22
N GLY A 97 11.95 3.41 13.36
CA GLY A 97 11.10 4.41 13.99
C GLY A 97 10.72 5.60 13.10
N ARG A 98 10.83 5.46 11.77
CA ARG A 98 10.36 6.46 10.79
C ARG A 98 8.88 6.24 10.46
N ALA A 99 8.03 6.35 11.46
CA ALA A 99 6.59 6.09 11.37
C ALA A 99 5.88 6.98 10.34
N HIS A 100 6.19 8.27 10.32
CA HIS A 100 5.53 9.24 9.44
C HIS A 100 5.85 8.98 7.96
N ASP A 101 7.11 8.66 7.67
CA ASP A 101 7.54 8.30 6.32
C ASP A 101 6.95 6.97 5.87
N ALA A 102 6.89 5.99 6.77
CA ALA A 102 6.29 4.69 6.55
C ALA A 102 4.78 4.78 6.23
N GLU A 103 4.00 5.52 7.04
CA GLU A 103 2.58 5.77 6.76
C GLU A 103 2.43 6.49 5.41
N SER A 104 3.29 7.50 5.19
CA SER A 104 3.19 8.32 3.99
C SER A 104 3.46 7.52 2.71
N LEU A 105 4.45 6.63 2.72
CA LEU A 105 4.76 5.77 1.57
C LEU A 105 3.66 4.71 1.35
N ALA A 106 3.13 4.12 2.44
CA ALA A 106 1.99 3.19 2.35
C ALA A 106 0.76 3.86 1.73
N ARG A 107 0.46 5.10 2.14
CA ARG A 107 -0.60 5.90 1.52
C ARG A 107 -0.28 6.28 0.08
N ASN A 108 0.99 6.53 -0.28
CA ASN A 108 1.33 6.75 -1.68
C ASN A 108 1.01 5.50 -2.53
N MET A 109 1.36 4.29 -2.07
CA MET A 109 1.01 3.04 -2.74
C MET A 109 -0.50 2.86 -2.93
N LEU A 110 -1.31 3.24 -1.93
CA LEU A 110 -2.78 3.19 -2.01
C LEU A 110 -3.41 4.27 -2.92
N SER A 111 -2.71 5.39 -3.08
CA SER A 111 -3.13 6.49 -3.97
C SER A 111 -2.90 6.20 -5.45
N MET A 112 -2.09 5.18 -5.76
CA MET A 112 -1.76 4.82 -7.14
C MET A 112 -2.97 4.22 -7.87
N PRO A 113 -3.00 4.35 -9.21
CA PRO A 113 -4.05 3.77 -10.04
C PRO A 113 -4.12 2.25 -9.90
N ARG A 114 -5.33 1.74 -9.77
CA ARG A 114 -5.65 0.31 -9.86
C ARG A 114 -5.79 -0.08 -11.32
N HIS A 115 -5.59 -1.37 -11.60
CA HIS A 115 -5.78 -1.91 -12.92
C HIS A 115 -6.20 -3.38 -12.84
N PRO A 116 -7.20 -3.86 -13.61
CA PRO A 116 -7.69 -5.25 -13.52
C PRO A 116 -6.60 -6.31 -13.74
N LYS A 117 -5.55 -5.96 -14.49
CA LYS A 117 -4.39 -6.84 -14.78
C LYS A 117 -3.17 -6.64 -13.87
N TYR A 118 -2.94 -5.40 -13.42
CA TYR A 118 -1.65 -5.02 -12.82
C TYR A 118 -1.75 -4.76 -11.32
N ASN A 119 -2.81 -4.07 -10.87
CA ASN A 119 -2.95 -3.63 -9.48
C ASN A 119 -4.39 -3.82 -8.99
N HIS A 120 -4.67 -4.97 -8.39
CA HIS A 120 -5.96 -5.35 -7.82
C HIS A 120 -5.74 -6.21 -6.57
N ILE A 121 -6.77 -6.40 -5.74
CA ILE A 121 -6.64 -7.03 -4.42
C ILE A 121 -6.13 -8.48 -4.47
N GLY A 122 -6.46 -9.20 -5.55
CA GLY A 122 -5.99 -10.57 -5.79
C GLY A 122 -4.53 -10.69 -6.23
N LYS A 123 -3.79 -9.58 -6.38
CA LYS A 123 -2.38 -9.57 -6.80
C LYS A 123 -1.52 -8.84 -5.78
N SER A 124 -0.29 -9.31 -5.63
CA SER A 124 0.76 -8.71 -4.80
C SER A 124 1.29 -7.40 -5.41
N GLY A 125 0.41 -6.41 -5.56
CA GLY A 125 0.71 -5.08 -6.09
C GLY A 125 0.54 -3.98 -5.05
N SER A 126 0.67 -2.73 -5.50
CA SER A 126 0.64 -1.54 -4.64
C SER A 126 -0.63 -1.44 -3.80
N PHE A 127 -1.78 -1.87 -4.33
CA PHE A 127 -3.03 -1.86 -3.59
C PHE A 127 -3.01 -2.81 -2.39
N LYS A 128 -2.68 -4.10 -2.61
CA LYS A 128 -2.63 -5.09 -1.51
C LYS A 128 -1.55 -4.74 -0.50
N TYR A 129 -0.31 -4.54 -0.96
CA TYR A 129 0.79 -4.25 -0.06
C TYR A 129 0.65 -2.90 0.65
N GLY A 130 0.16 -1.87 -0.03
CA GLY A 130 -0.10 -0.57 0.59
C GLY A 130 -1.11 -0.66 1.74
N ARG A 131 -2.15 -1.50 1.61
CA ARG A 131 -3.13 -1.74 2.69
C ARG A 131 -2.47 -2.41 3.88
N GLN A 132 -1.77 -3.52 3.64
CA GLN A 132 -1.12 -4.30 4.68
C GLN A 132 -0.09 -3.45 5.44
N ARG A 133 0.76 -2.72 4.71
CA ARG A 133 1.79 -1.85 5.29
C ARG A 133 1.18 -0.66 6.04
N LEU A 134 0.10 -0.06 5.54
CA LEU A 134 -0.60 1.00 6.27
C LEU A 134 -1.11 0.49 7.63
N LEU A 135 -1.78 -0.67 7.64
CA LEU A 135 -2.26 -1.27 8.89
C LEU A 135 -1.10 -1.60 9.84
N GLU A 136 -0.02 -2.20 9.31
CA GLU A 136 1.15 -2.57 10.09
C GLU A 136 1.83 -1.35 10.76
N VAL A 137 2.04 -0.25 10.03
CA VAL A 137 2.60 1.00 10.59
C VAL A 137 1.69 1.55 11.70
N LEU A 138 0.39 1.67 11.42
CA LEU A 138 -0.55 2.25 12.38
C LEU A 138 -0.65 1.41 13.66
N GLN A 139 -0.59 0.08 13.55
CA GLN A 139 -0.63 -0.81 14.71
C GLN A 139 0.71 -0.83 15.47
N ALA A 140 1.84 -0.86 14.76
CA ALA A 140 3.17 -0.90 15.37
C ALA A 140 3.46 0.35 16.22
N PHE A 141 2.95 1.51 15.78
CA PHE A 141 3.13 2.78 16.48
C PHE A 141 1.91 3.21 17.31
N GLU A 142 0.96 2.30 17.59
CA GLU A 142 -0.21 2.60 18.44
C GLU A 142 -0.96 3.87 18.01
N LEU A 143 -1.29 3.97 16.72
CA LEU A 143 -1.96 5.13 16.14
C LEU A 143 -3.49 4.90 16.05
N GLU A 144 -4.14 4.58 17.16
CA GLU A 144 -5.57 4.19 17.18
C GLU A 144 -6.49 5.28 16.64
N ASP A 145 -6.27 6.54 17.03
CA ASP A 145 -7.05 7.66 16.52
C ASP A 145 -6.92 7.80 15.00
N ARG A 146 -5.73 7.49 14.47
CA ARG A 146 -5.47 7.51 13.03
C ARG A 146 -6.18 6.36 12.32
N ILE A 147 -6.20 5.16 12.89
CA ILE A 147 -6.98 4.02 12.37
C ILE A 147 -8.46 4.40 12.28
N ILE A 148 -9.03 4.97 13.34
CA ILE A 148 -10.45 5.40 13.35
C ILE A 148 -10.69 6.49 12.31
N ALA A 149 -9.80 7.47 12.20
CA ALA A 149 -9.94 8.56 11.23
C ALA A 149 -9.88 8.07 9.76
N LEU A 150 -9.17 6.98 9.49
CA LEU A 150 -9.07 6.38 8.15
C LEU A 150 -10.17 5.34 7.89
N SER A 151 -10.84 4.85 8.92
CA SER A 151 -11.97 3.92 8.81
C SER A 151 -13.08 4.49 7.94
N GLY A 152 -13.61 3.68 7.01
CA GLY A 152 -14.67 4.08 6.09
C GLY A 152 -14.24 5.05 4.99
N THR A 153 -12.98 5.47 4.95
CA THR A 153 -12.41 6.25 3.84
C THR A 153 -11.86 5.31 2.76
N THR A 154 -11.45 5.87 1.62
CA THR A 154 -10.76 5.12 0.55
C THR A 154 -9.44 4.48 0.99
N TRP A 155 -8.86 4.88 2.12
CA TRP A 155 -7.64 4.29 2.68
C TRP A 155 -7.90 2.94 3.37
N MET A 156 -9.11 2.74 3.89
CA MET A 156 -9.54 1.52 4.59
C MET A 156 -10.93 1.09 4.10
N GLU A 157 -11.13 1.07 2.79
CA GLU A 157 -12.40 0.64 2.20
C GLU A 157 -12.58 -0.89 2.27
N ASP A 158 -13.82 -1.32 2.01
CA ASP A 158 -14.18 -2.72 1.81
C ASP A 158 -13.79 -3.19 0.42
N THR A 159 -13.06 -4.31 0.38
CA THR A 159 -12.50 -4.84 -0.86
C THR A 159 -13.30 -6.02 -1.41
N GLY A 160 -14.15 -6.63 -0.58
CA GLY A 160 -14.75 -7.93 -0.85
C GLY A 160 -13.77 -9.09 -0.70
N ASP A 161 -12.50 -8.83 -0.39
CA ASP A 161 -11.52 -9.87 -0.08
C ASP A 161 -11.56 -10.17 1.41
N LYS A 162 -11.94 -11.40 1.73
CA LYS A 162 -12.19 -11.86 3.09
C LYS A 162 -10.99 -11.68 4.03
N GLU A 163 -9.77 -11.93 3.55
CA GLU A 163 -8.58 -11.85 4.40
C GLU A 163 -8.19 -10.39 4.63
N GLU A 164 -8.20 -9.58 3.57
CA GLU A 164 -7.83 -8.15 3.65
C GLU A 164 -8.87 -7.33 4.43
N ASP A 165 -10.16 -7.67 4.32
CA ASP A 165 -11.22 -7.01 5.08
C ASP A 165 -11.23 -7.45 6.56
N LEU A 166 -10.84 -8.69 6.87
CA LEU A 166 -10.64 -9.14 8.25
C LEU A 166 -9.45 -8.44 8.92
N LEU A 167 -8.33 -8.24 8.19
CA LEU A 167 -7.18 -7.48 8.71
C LEU A 167 -7.57 -6.03 9.04
N ARG A 168 -8.33 -5.39 8.14
CA ARG A 168 -8.90 -4.05 8.37
C ARG A 168 -9.82 -4.04 9.59
N ASP A 169 -10.78 -4.95 9.65
CA ASP A 169 -11.77 -5.00 10.72
C ASP A 169 -11.13 -5.31 12.09
N ARG A 170 -10.11 -6.18 12.12
CA ARG A 170 -9.28 -6.42 13.31
C ARG A 170 -8.64 -5.13 13.81
N ALA A 171 -8.01 -4.35 12.94
CA ALA A 171 -7.35 -3.11 13.31
C ALA A 171 -8.36 -2.07 13.83
N ILE A 172 -9.49 -1.89 13.14
CA ILE A 172 -10.55 -0.94 13.54
C ILE A 172 -11.17 -1.34 14.88
N GLY A 173 -11.57 -2.60 15.04
CA GLY A 173 -12.17 -3.11 16.28
C GLY A 173 -11.21 -3.00 17.47
N SER A 174 -9.93 -3.31 17.23
CA SER A 174 -8.87 -3.17 18.24
C SER A 174 -8.66 -1.73 18.66
N ALA A 175 -8.65 -0.79 17.70
CA ALA A 175 -8.51 0.64 17.99
C ALA A 175 -9.69 1.18 18.81
N PHE A 176 -10.93 0.83 18.45
CA PHE A 176 -12.11 1.18 19.24
C PHE A 176 -12.04 0.62 20.67
N ALA A 177 -11.68 -0.66 20.81
CA ALA A 177 -11.57 -1.31 22.12
C ALA A 177 -10.49 -0.66 23.00
N THR A 178 -9.31 -0.36 22.45
CA THR A 178 -8.22 0.30 23.17
C THR A 178 -8.62 1.69 23.67
N LEU A 179 -9.34 2.46 22.84
CA LEU A 179 -9.80 3.82 23.17
C LEU A 179 -11.09 3.86 24.01
N GLY A 180 -11.64 2.71 24.42
CA GLY A 180 -12.84 2.67 25.25
C GLY A 180 -14.15 2.95 24.53
N LYS A 181 -14.14 2.94 23.19
CA LYS A 181 -15.33 3.09 22.34
C LYS A 181 -16.06 1.76 22.24
N THR A 182 -16.62 1.33 23.37
CA THR A 182 -17.13 -0.03 23.60
C THR A 182 -18.31 -0.39 22.69
N ALA A 183 -19.19 0.57 22.38
CA ALA A 183 -20.31 0.34 21.48
C ALA A 183 -19.84 0.08 20.04
N GLU A 184 -18.88 0.86 19.56
CA GLU A 184 -18.29 0.71 18.23
C GLU A 184 -17.44 -0.56 18.13
N ALA A 185 -16.66 -0.89 19.16
CA ALA A 185 -15.92 -2.14 19.26
C ALA A 185 -16.87 -3.35 19.20
N ALA A 186 -17.96 -3.32 19.96
CA ALA A 186 -18.99 -4.36 19.95
C ALA A 186 -19.64 -4.49 18.57
N SER A 187 -19.94 -3.38 17.89
CA SER A 187 -20.50 -3.42 16.53
C SER A 187 -19.58 -4.11 15.52
N VAL A 188 -18.27 -3.84 15.57
CA VAL A 188 -17.28 -4.52 14.71
C VAL A 188 -17.18 -6.00 15.10
N ARG A 189 -17.08 -6.30 16.39
CA ARG A 189 -17.04 -7.67 16.92
C ARG A 189 -18.23 -8.49 16.45
N ASP A 190 -19.45 -7.98 16.55
CA ASP A 190 -20.67 -8.70 16.19
C ASP A 190 -20.73 -8.99 14.68
N ARG A 191 -20.23 -8.07 13.84
CA ARG A 191 -20.09 -8.30 12.40
C ARG A 191 -19.13 -9.46 12.12
N ILE A 192 -17.98 -9.47 12.78
CA ILE A 192 -16.95 -10.53 12.64
C ILE A 192 -17.50 -11.87 13.17
N GLN A 193 -18.22 -11.86 14.29
CA GLN A 193 -18.85 -13.06 14.85
C GLN A 193 -19.88 -13.64 13.87
N LYS A 194 -20.70 -12.80 13.24
CA LYS A 194 -21.65 -13.25 12.22
C LYS A 194 -20.96 -13.90 11.01
N GLN A 195 -19.82 -13.38 10.58
CA GLN A 195 -19.01 -13.99 9.51
C GLN A 195 -18.45 -15.35 9.95
N LEU A 196 -17.91 -15.43 11.17
CA LEU A 196 -17.42 -16.67 11.77
C LEU A 196 -18.51 -17.75 11.83
N ASP A 197 -19.70 -17.39 12.32
CA ASP A 197 -20.82 -18.33 12.45
C ASP A 197 -21.28 -18.84 11.09
N GLY A 198 -21.36 -17.95 10.09
CA GLY A 198 -21.69 -18.32 8.71
C GLY A 198 -20.66 -19.27 8.09
N ASP A 199 -19.37 -19.09 8.39
CA ASP A 199 -18.33 -19.99 7.89
C ASP A 199 -18.28 -21.32 8.64
N LYS A 200 -18.60 -21.35 9.93
CA LYS A 200 -18.80 -22.60 10.69
C LYS A 200 -19.95 -23.41 10.10
N GLN A 201 -21.05 -22.75 9.73
CA GLN A 201 -22.16 -23.42 9.05
C GLN A 201 -21.72 -24.00 7.69
N LYS A 202 -21.03 -23.22 6.85
CA LYS A 202 -20.51 -23.70 5.55
C LYS A 202 -19.53 -24.87 5.72
N GLN A 203 -18.70 -24.86 6.75
CA GLN A 203 -17.80 -25.98 7.06
C GLN A 203 -18.61 -27.26 7.34
N GLN A 204 -19.64 -27.18 8.18
CA GLN A 204 -20.51 -28.32 8.50
C GLN A 204 -21.23 -28.84 7.24
N GLU A 205 -21.76 -27.94 6.41
CA GLU A 205 -22.40 -28.30 5.14
C GLU A 205 -21.42 -28.98 4.19
N ALA A 206 -20.20 -28.47 4.06
CA ALA A 206 -19.15 -29.06 3.23
C ALA A 206 -18.73 -30.45 3.71
N MET A 207 -18.61 -30.65 5.02
CA MET A 207 -18.32 -31.96 5.63
C MET A 207 -19.44 -32.97 5.37
N ALA A 208 -20.70 -32.55 5.55
CA ALA A 208 -21.86 -33.41 5.29
C ALA A 208 -21.98 -33.81 3.81
N GLU A 209 -21.73 -32.88 2.90
CA GLU A 209 -21.73 -33.13 1.47
C GLU A 209 -20.58 -34.05 1.03
N ALA A 210 -19.38 -33.89 1.60
CA ALA A 210 -18.25 -34.77 1.36
C ALA A 210 -18.55 -36.21 1.83
N GLU A 211 -19.09 -36.36 3.04
CA GLU A 211 -19.52 -37.65 3.58
C GLU A 211 -20.59 -38.30 2.69
N LYS A 212 -21.61 -37.53 2.27
CA LYS A 212 -22.66 -38.03 1.39
C LYS A 212 -22.10 -38.56 0.07
N LYS A 213 -21.24 -37.79 -0.60
CA LYS A 213 -20.60 -38.19 -1.86
C LYS A 213 -19.74 -39.45 -1.70
N ALA A 214 -18.97 -39.54 -0.62
CA ALA A 214 -18.13 -40.70 -0.34
C ALA A 214 -18.97 -41.96 -0.10
N ARG A 215 -20.11 -41.84 0.60
CA ARG A 215 -21.09 -42.92 0.80
C ARG A 215 -21.77 -43.34 -0.50
N GLU A 216 -22.18 -42.40 -1.34
CA GLU A 216 -22.77 -42.66 -2.67
C GLU A 216 -21.77 -43.39 -3.60
N ALA A 217 -20.48 -43.07 -3.47
CA ALA A 217 -19.39 -43.75 -4.17
C ALA A 217 -19.04 -45.13 -3.58
N LYS A 218 -19.73 -45.59 -2.52
CA LYS A 218 -19.46 -46.85 -1.79
C LYS A 218 -18.03 -46.94 -1.26
N SER A 219 -17.47 -45.80 -0.85
CA SER A 219 -16.14 -45.74 -0.25
C SER A 219 -16.13 -46.42 1.13
N ASP A 220 -14.95 -46.87 1.59
CA ASP A 220 -14.80 -47.40 2.95
C ASP A 220 -14.85 -46.30 4.02
N ASP A 221 -15.02 -46.68 5.29
CA ASP A 221 -15.14 -45.73 6.40
C ASP A 221 -13.90 -44.82 6.57
N LYS A 222 -12.70 -45.31 6.20
CA LYS A 222 -11.48 -44.50 6.29
C LYS A 222 -11.46 -43.43 5.21
N ALA A 223 -11.89 -43.75 4.01
CA ALA A 223 -12.02 -42.81 2.91
C ALA A 223 -13.11 -41.76 3.21
N ILE A 224 -14.26 -42.16 3.76
CA ILE A 224 -15.31 -41.23 4.18
C ILE A 224 -14.79 -40.25 5.24
N GLU A 225 -14.11 -40.73 6.27
CA GLU A 225 -13.55 -39.87 7.32
C GLU A 225 -12.45 -38.95 6.80
N LYS A 226 -11.64 -39.43 5.85
CA LYS A 226 -10.62 -38.60 5.19
C LYS A 226 -11.27 -37.48 4.38
N ASP A 227 -12.25 -37.78 3.54
CA ASP A 227 -12.93 -36.77 2.71
C ASP A 227 -13.64 -35.71 3.58
N ARG A 228 -14.22 -36.16 4.71
CA ARG A 228 -14.82 -35.26 5.72
C ARG A 228 -13.76 -34.32 6.33
N LYS A 229 -12.61 -34.84 6.72
CA LYS A 229 -11.49 -34.04 7.28
C LYS A 229 -10.86 -33.11 6.24
N ASP A 230 -10.74 -33.56 4.99
CA ASP A 230 -10.22 -32.73 3.89
C ASP A 230 -11.20 -31.58 3.59
N ALA A 231 -12.51 -31.80 3.72
CA ALA A 231 -13.52 -30.75 3.64
C ALA A 231 -13.46 -29.79 4.84
N GLU A 232 -13.33 -30.31 6.06
CA GLU A 232 -13.17 -29.52 7.29
C GLU A 232 -11.94 -28.60 7.21
N GLY A 233 -10.81 -29.15 6.77
CA GLY A 233 -9.51 -28.49 6.69
C GLY A 233 -9.47 -27.26 5.80
N LYS A 234 -10.40 -27.14 4.83
CA LYS A 234 -10.52 -25.96 3.95
C LYS A 234 -10.92 -24.69 4.71
N PHE A 235 -11.52 -24.82 5.89
CA PHE A 235 -12.04 -23.70 6.68
C PHE A 235 -11.21 -23.42 7.93
N THR A 236 -10.46 -24.40 8.45
CA THR A 236 -9.79 -24.32 9.75
C THR A 236 -8.91 -23.08 9.92
N ALA A 237 -8.14 -22.71 8.89
CA ALA A 237 -7.26 -21.54 8.95
C ALA A 237 -8.05 -20.22 9.06
N ASP A 238 -9.14 -20.08 8.30
CA ASP A 238 -10.01 -18.90 8.33
C ASP A 238 -10.72 -18.78 9.68
N LEU A 239 -11.32 -19.87 10.15
CA LEU A 239 -12.01 -19.89 11.44
C LEU A 239 -11.07 -19.47 12.58
N LYS A 240 -9.84 -19.98 12.58
CA LYS A 240 -8.81 -19.61 13.56
C LYS A 240 -8.46 -18.11 13.48
N ARG A 241 -8.40 -17.51 12.27
CA ARG A 241 -8.15 -16.07 12.10
C ARG A 241 -9.28 -15.22 12.68
N PHE A 242 -10.53 -15.60 12.44
CA PHE A 242 -11.69 -14.93 13.03
C PHE A 242 -11.71 -15.02 14.56
N GLU A 243 -11.50 -16.23 15.09
CA GLU A 243 -11.49 -16.45 16.55
C GLU A 243 -10.40 -15.62 17.24
N LYS A 244 -9.19 -15.56 16.67
CA LYS A 244 -8.12 -14.69 17.17
C LYS A 244 -8.49 -13.21 17.10
N THR A 245 -9.16 -12.79 16.03
CA THR A 245 -9.59 -11.40 15.88
C THR A 245 -10.60 -11.01 16.95
N LEU A 246 -11.58 -11.87 17.21
CA LEU A 246 -12.56 -11.67 18.29
C LEU A 246 -11.88 -11.64 19.66
N GLN A 247 -10.95 -12.56 19.92
CA GLN A 247 -10.15 -12.58 21.15
C GLN A 247 -9.34 -11.29 21.35
N GLU A 248 -8.79 -10.71 20.28
CA GLU A 248 -8.08 -9.43 20.41
C GLU A 248 -9.01 -8.28 20.79
N ILE A 249 -10.17 -8.17 20.13
CA ILE A 249 -11.15 -7.10 20.42
C ILE A 249 -11.67 -7.26 21.86
N ASP A 250 -12.03 -8.49 22.25
CA ASP A 250 -12.53 -8.80 23.60
C ASP A 250 -11.45 -8.56 24.66
N GLY A 251 -10.22 -8.98 24.37
CA GLY A 251 -9.08 -8.79 25.25
C GLY A 251 -8.74 -7.31 25.47
N ARG A 252 -8.70 -6.50 24.41
CA ARG A 252 -8.50 -5.05 24.52
C ARG A 252 -9.64 -4.36 25.27
N THR A 253 -10.87 -4.82 25.07
CA THR A 253 -12.05 -4.30 25.80
C THR A 253 -11.94 -4.61 27.29
N ALA A 254 -11.53 -5.83 27.66
CA ALA A 254 -11.29 -6.22 29.05
C ALA A 254 -10.17 -5.39 29.70
N VAL A 255 -9.05 -5.19 28.99
CA VAL A 255 -7.94 -4.34 29.46
C VAL A 255 -8.42 -2.91 29.70
N HIS A 256 -9.21 -2.34 28.79
CA HIS A 256 -9.76 -0.99 28.97
C HIS A 256 -10.68 -0.91 30.20
N ALA A 257 -11.48 -1.94 30.46
CA ALA A 257 -12.34 -2.04 31.64
C ALA A 257 -11.57 -2.31 32.96
N GLY A 258 -10.24 -2.46 32.92
CA GLY A 258 -9.38 -2.73 34.07
C GLY A 258 -9.20 -4.21 34.40
N ASP A 259 -9.78 -5.13 33.61
CA ASP A 259 -9.52 -6.57 33.72
C ASP A 259 -8.24 -6.95 32.95
N PHE A 260 -7.09 -6.63 33.55
CA PHE A 260 -5.78 -6.93 32.97
C PHE A 260 -5.48 -8.44 32.93
N ALA A 261 -6.07 -9.24 33.81
CA ALA A 261 -5.81 -10.68 33.86
C ALA A 261 -6.58 -11.42 32.76
N GLY A 262 -7.89 -11.16 32.62
CA GLY A 262 -8.71 -11.69 31.53
C GLY A 262 -8.28 -11.16 30.18
N GLY A 263 -7.93 -9.87 30.12
CA GLY A 263 -7.34 -9.24 28.93
C GLY A 263 -6.05 -9.94 28.48
N LEU A 264 -5.14 -10.25 29.40
CA LEU A 264 -3.87 -10.94 29.09
C LEU A 264 -4.09 -12.35 28.54
N ASP A 265 -5.02 -13.11 29.11
CA ASP A 265 -5.35 -14.46 28.62
C ASP A 265 -5.89 -14.43 27.18
N LEU A 266 -6.84 -13.53 26.92
CA LEU A 266 -7.44 -13.37 25.59
C LEU A 266 -6.40 -12.90 24.55
N LEU A 267 -5.60 -11.90 24.89
CA LEU A 267 -4.60 -11.34 23.98
C LEU A 267 -3.44 -12.30 23.71
N THR A 268 -3.11 -13.18 24.66
CA THR A 268 -2.15 -14.27 24.43
C THR A 268 -2.69 -15.26 23.40
N LYS A 269 -3.97 -15.65 23.49
CA LYS A 269 -4.62 -16.55 22.52
C LYS A 269 -4.80 -15.93 21.14
N ALA A 270 -5.01 -14.61 21.11
CA ALA A 270 -5.08 -13.83 19.88
C ALA A 270 -3.73 -13.71 19.15
N GLU A 271 -2.62 -14.09 19.80
CA GLU A 271 -1.25 -13.97 19.27
C GLU A 271 -0.93 -12.53 18.84
N ILE A 272 -1.21 -11.56 19.71
CA ILE A 272 -0.79 -10.16 19.48
C ILE A 272 0.74 -10.01 19.62
N SER A 273 1.24 -8.81 19.32
CA SER A 273 2.66 -8.45 19.50
C SER A 273 3.20 -8.89 20.87
N SER A 274 4.38 -9.53 20.85
CA SER A 274 5.10 -9.96 22.04
C SER A 274 5.47 -8.78 22.95
N ASP A 275 5.70 -7.60 22.39
CA ASP A 275 6.00 -6.37 23.13
C ASP A 275 4.75 -5.84 23.85
N THR A 276 3.60 -5.84 23.17
CA THR A 276 2.32 -5.46 23.79
C THR A 276 1.95 -6.43 24.93
N LEU A 277 2.21 -7.73 24.78
CA LEU A 277 2.02 -8.70 25.85
C LEU A 277 2.93 -8.41 27.06
N ALA A 278 4.19 -8.04 26.85
CA ALA A 278 5.12 -7.71 27.93
C ALA A 278 4.63 -6.47 28.73
N LEU A 279 4.17 -5.42 28.04
CA LEU A 279 3.57 -4.24 28.68
C LEU A 279 2.31 -4.60 29.48
N LEU A 280 1.48 -5.50 28.95
CA LEU A 280 0.27 -5.93 29.65
C LEU A 280 0.60 -6.79 30.87
N MET A 281 1.58 -7.69 30.79
CA MET A 281 2.07 -8.46 31.95
C MET A 281 2.46 -7.54 33.12
N LEU A 282 3.15 -6.43 32.81
CA LEU A 282 3.49 -5.42 33.81
C LEU A 282 2.23 -4.81 34.46
N LYS A 283 1.25 -4.41 33.64
CA LYS A 283 -0.05 -3.88 34.13
C LYS A 283 -0.85 -4.90 34.94
N SER A 284 -0.72 -6.19 34.65
CA SER A 284 -1.34 -7.29 35.41
C SER A 284 -0.58 -7.65 36.69
N GLY A 285 0.47 -6.92 37.06
CA GLY A 285 1.28 -7.16 38.27
C GLY A 285 2.33 -8.26 38.12
N LYS A 286 2.55 -8.78 36.91
CA LYS A 286 3.56 -9.82 36.62
C LYS A 286 4.90 -9.20 36.22
N THR A 287 5.43 -8.34 37.08
CA THR A 287 6.60 -7.49 36.78
C THR A 287 7.83 -8.27 36.32
N GLU A 288 8.21 -9.34 37.04
CA GLU A 288 9.41 -10.12 36.68
C GLU A 288 9.25 -10.88 35.36
N GLU A 289 8.05 -11.40 35.07
CA GLU A 289 7.74 -12.01 33.77
C GLU A 289 7.81 -10.97 32.64
N ALA A 290 7.29 -9.77 32.88
CA ALA A 290 7.34 -8.67 31.91
C ALA A 290 8.78 -8.24 31.58
N ILE A 291 9.63 -8.07 32.60
CA ILE A 291 11.05 -7.71 32.42
C ILE A 291 11.77 -8.78 31.61
N LYS A 292 11.60 -10.06 31.98
CA LYS A 292 12.20 -11.18 31.25
C LYS A 292 11.74 -11.20 29.80
N LYS A 293 10.43 -11.06 29.56
CA LYS A 293 9.84 -11.09 28.22
C LYS A 293 10.33 -9.93 27.35
N ALA A 294 10.45 -8.73 27.91
CA ALA A 294 10.96 -7.56 27.20
C ALA A 294 12.44 -7.72 26.81
N ALA A 295 13.27 -8.28 27.70
CA ALA A 295 14.67 -8.59 27.40
C ALA A 295 14.80 -9.68 26.32
N GLU A 296 13.94 -10.71 26.36
CA GLU A 296 13.88 -11.72 25.29
C GLU A 296 13.47 -11.11 23.95
N ASN A 297 12.48 -10.21 23.93
CA ASN A 297 12.02 -9.56 22.71
C ASN A 297 13.12 -8.69 22.09
N SER A 298 13.79 -7.85 22.88
CA SER A 298 14.86 -6.99 22.35
C SER A 298 16.07 -7.80 21.87
N SER A 299 16.39 -8.91 22.53
CA SER A 299 17.44 -9.84 22.08
C SER A 299 17.08 -10.58 20.79
N ASN A 300 15.80 -10.93 20.60
CA ASN A 300 15.33 -11.64 19.40
C ASN A 300 15.16 -10.72 18.18
N ASN A 301 15.02 -9.41 18.41
CA ASN A 301 14.84 -8.40 17.38
C ASN A 301 15.98 -7.35 17.41
N PRO A 302 17.24 -7.76 17.22
CA PRO A 302 18.37 -6.84 17.28
C PRO A 302 18.21 -5.75 16.21
N GLY A 303 18.56 -4.51 16.57
CA GLY A 303 18.46 -3.36 15.67
C GLY A 303 17.06 -2.75 15.55
N GLU A 304 16.02 -3.33 16.15
CA GLU A 304 14.66 -2.81 16.12
C GLU A 304 14.36 -1.90 17.31
N ILE A 305 13.83 -0.72 17.02
CA ILE A 305 13.60 0.32 18.04
C ILE A 305 12.43 0.03 18.96
N LEU A 306 11.37 -0.64 18.48
CA LEU A 306 10.13 -0.81 19.26
C LEU A 306 10.31 -1.78 20.44
N SER A 307 11.04 -2.88 20.26
CA SER A 307 11.31 -3.82 21.35
C SER A 307 12.25 -3.22 22.40
N LEU A 308 13.24 -2.41 21.98
CA LEU A 308 14.09 -1.66 22.90
C LEU A 308 13.31 -0.57 23.66
N ALA A 309 12.45 0.18 22.97
CA ALA A 309 11.57 1.17 23.60
C ALA A 309 10.66 0.53 24.64
N THR A 310 10.06 -0.61 24.31
CA THR A 310 9.23 -1.39 25.24
C THR A 310 10.03 -1.85 26.46
N GLN A 311 11.26 -2.34 26.27
CA GLN A 311 12.13 -2.73 27.36
C GLN A 311 12.46 -1.56 28.30
N VAL A 312 12.75 -0.38 27.74
CA VAL A 312 12.98 0.85 28.52
C VAL A 312 11.75 1.21 29.34
N GLU A 313 10.56 1.23 28.72
CA GLU A 313 9.30 1.57 29.40
C GLU A 313 9.04 0.62 30.58
N ILE A 314 9.22 -0.69 30.37
CA ILE A 314 8.99 -1.71 31.40
C ILE A 314 9.99 -1.57 32.55
N LEU A 315 11.29 -1.47 32.26
CA LEU A 315 12.33 -1.34 33.29
C LEU A 315 12.16 -0.06 34.10
N TYR A 316 11.86 1.05 33.44
CA TYR A 316 11.64 2.33 34.09
C TYR A 316 10.42 2.27 35.02
N THR A 317 9.29 1.76 34.52
CA THR A 317 8.05 1.61 35.29
C THR A 317 8.21 0.63 36.46
N ALA A 318 9.04 -0.41 36.31
CA ALA A 318 9.39 -1.34 37.38
C ALA A 318 10.39 -0.77 38.42
N GLY A 319 10.84 0.47 38.27
CA GLY A 319 11.80 1.12 39.17
C GLY A 319 13.25 0.67 39.01
N LYS A 320 13.57 -0.09 37.95
CA LYS A 320 14.92 -0.60 37.64
C LYS A 320 15.74 0.46 36.91
N LYS A 321 15.99 1.60 37.56
CA LYS A 321 16.53 2.82 36.90
C LYS A 321 17.86 2.61 36.18
N GLU A 322 18.80 1.89 36.77
CA GLU A 322 20.11 1.63 36.15
C GLU A 322 19.99 0.73 34.90
N GLU A 323 19.16 -0.31 34.98
CA GLU A 323 18.88 -1.19 33.85
C GLU A 323 18.12 -0.45 32.74
N ALA A 324 17.14 0.38 33.12
CA ALA A 324 16.40 1.23 32.20
C ALA A 324 17.33 2.20 31.47
N LYS A 325 18.29 2.81 32.18
CA LYS A 325 19.30 3.69 31.61
C LYS A 325 20.18 2.96 30.59
N ALA A 326 20.66 1.77 30.93
CA ALA A 326 21.45 0.96 30.01
C ALA A 326 20.66 0.61 28.74
N ALA A 327 19.41 0.17 28.87
CA ALA A 327 18.54 -0.11 27.73
C ALA A 327 18.26 1.17 26.89
N PHE A 328 18.09 2.32 27.55
CA PHE A 328 17.88 3.60 26.88
C PHE A 328 19.10 4.01 26.06
N GLU A 329 20.30 3.81 26.59
CA GLU A 329 21.55 4.08 25.86
C GLU A 329 21.69 3.18 24.62
N GLU A 330 21.29 1.91 24.68
CA GLU A 330 21.21 1.05 23.49
C GLU A 330 20.20 1.54 22.46
N LEU A 331 18.99 1.94 22.90
CA LEU A 331 17.98 2.55 22.01
C LEU A 331 18.52 3.83 21.34
N ARG A 332 19.24 4.66 22.10
CA ARG A 332 19.83 5.91 21.58
C ARG A 332 20.77 5.63 20.42
N LYS A 333 21.56 4.56 20.43
CA LYS A 333 22.45 4.22 19.29
C LYS A 333 21.71 4.07 17.95
N LEU A 334 20.41 3.77 17.98
CA LEU A 334 19.55 3.59 16.81
C LEU A 334 18.67 4.82 16.50
N SER A 335 18.73 5.85 17.33
CA SER A 335 17.69 6.89 17.43
C SER A 335 17.70 7.99 16.37
N SER A 336 18.70 8.03 15.50
CA SER A 336 18.97 9.17 14.60
C SER A 336 17.80 9.64 13.73
N THR A 337 16.84 8.76 13.44
CA THR A 337 15.67 9.05 12.60
C THR A 337 14.34 8.68 13.28
N ILE A 338 14.34 8.45 14.58
CA ILE A 338 13.10 8.11 15.29
C ILE A 338 12.18 9.33 15.31
N ASP A 339 10.91 9.11 15.00
CA ASP A 339 9.83 10.06 15.23
C ASP A 339 9.49 10.06 16.73
N LEU A 340 9.82 11.15 17.43
CA LEU A 340 9.69 11.21 18.89
C LEU A 340 8.24 11.41 19.36
N ASP A 341 7.35 11.82 18.47
CA ASP A 341 5.96 12.14 18.77
C ASP A 341 5.02 10.92 18.71
N VAL A 342 5.48 9.79 18.17
CA VAL A 342 4.64 8.57 18.12
C VAL A 342 4.49 7.92 19.50
N PRO A 343 3.31 7.38 19.85
CA PRO A 343 2.99 7.01 21.23
C PRO A 343 4.00 6.10 21.95
N PRO A 344 4.52 4.99 21.38
CA PRO A 344 5.50 4.15 22.09
C PRO A 344 6.80 4.89 22.44
N ILE A 345 7.16 5.89 21.64
CA ILE A 345 8.39 6.67 21.81
C ILE A 345 8.14 7.88 22.71
N ALA A 346 7.01 8.56 22.55
CA ALA A 346 6.61 9.70 23.36
C ALA A 346 6.49 9.34 24.85
N ARG A 347 6.04 8.12 25.17
CA ARG A 347 5.98 7.60 26.55
C ARG A 347 7.34 7.55 27.25
N LEU A 348 8.44 7.55 26.51
CA LEU A 348 9.79 7.52 27.08
C LEU A 348 10.27 8.90 27.54
N ALA A 349 9.57 9.99 27.23
CA ALA A 349 10.00 11.35 27.57
C ALA A 349 10.24 11.57 29.09
N PRO A 350 9.38 11.09 30.01
CA PRO A 350 9.65 11.19 31.45
C PRO A 350 10.91 10.43 31.87
N ALA A 351 11.09 9.21 31.37
CA ALA A 351 12.30 8.42 31.59
C ALA A 351 13.54 9.15 31.07
N ALA A 352 13.48 9.71 29.86
CA ALA A 352 14.58 10.45 29.26
C ALA A 352 15.01 11.65 30.13
N ALA A 353 14.03 12.43 30.60
CA ALA A 353 14.26 13.59 31.44
C ALA A 353 14.87 13.22 32.80
N GLU A 354 14.33 12.19 33.46
CA GLU A 354 14.84 11.73 34.77
C GLU A 354 16.24 11.13 34.67
N LEU A 355 16.55 10.47 33.55
CA LEU A 355 17.88 9.92 33.27
C LEU A 355 18.90 10.97 32.80
N GLY A 356 18.49 12.24 32.66
CA GLY A 356 19.36 13.37 32.33
C GLY A 356 19.61 13.58 30.84
N PHE A 357 18.77 13.04 29.96
CA PHE A 357 18.84 13.28 28.52
C PHE A 357 18.06 14.55 28.13
N ALA A 358 18.45 15.16 27.01
CA ALA A 358 17.73 16.29 26.43
C ALA A 358 16.34 15.87 25.91
N ALA A 359 15.44 16.84 25.72
CA ALA A 359 14.11 16.60 25.17
C ALA A 359 14.16 15.89 23.81
N ASP A 360 15.06 16.35 22.92
CA ASP A 360 15.51 15.56 21.78
C ASP A 360 16.71 14.70 22.22
N TRP A 361 16.41 13.46 22.62
CA TRP A 361 17.42 12.51 23.09
C TRP A 361 18.10 11.76 21.95
N ARG A 362 17.75 12.05 20.69
CA ARG A 362 18.35 11.36 19.53
C ARG A 362 19.83 11.68 19.44
N VAL A 363 20.59 10.75 18.86
CA VAL A 363 22.01 10.96 18.55
C VAL A 363 22.26 10.78 17.06
N ALA A 364 23.24 11.53 16.56
CA ALA A 364 23.70 11.37 15.20
C ALA A 364 24.19 9.93 14.98
N ARG A 365 23.82 9.36 13.83
CA ARG A 365 24.25 8.02 13.46
C ARG A 365 25.71 8.02 13.03
N GLU A 366 26.49 7.12 13.61
CA GLU A 366 27.79 6.75 13.05
C GLU A 366 27.59 5.87 11.82
N VAL A 367 28.07 6.34 10.66
CA VAL A 367 27.91 5.64 9.40
C VAL A 367 29.03 4.60 9.26
N PRO A 368 28.71 3.30 9.11
CA PRO A 368 29.72 2.27 8.89
C PRO A 368 30.59 2.54 7.65
N VAL A 369 31.89 2.29 7.77
CA VAL A 369 32.88 2.55 6.70
C VAL A 369 32.79 1.59 5.51
N ASP A 370 32.02 0.50 5.64
CA ASP A 370 31.91 -0.56 4.65
C ASP A 370 30.78 -0.35 3.61
N LEU A 371 30.16 0.83 3.60
CA LEU A 371 28.94 1.11 2.83
C LEU A 371 29.14 1.59 1.39
N GLY A 372 30.38 1.89 1.02
CA GLY A 372 30.68 2.44 -0.30
C GLY A 372 30.09 3.84 -0.52
N ALA A 373 30.03 4.27 -1.77
CA ALA A 373 29.47 5.57 -2.12
C ALA A 373 27.93 5.54 -2.05
N ARG A 374 27.37 6.55 -1.37
CA ARG A 374 25.92 6.75 -1.22
C ARG A 374 25.54 8.13 -1.74
N PRO A 375 24.93 8.26 -2.93
CA PRO A 375 24.44 9.55 -3.40
C PRO A 375 23.32 10.08 -2.49
N GLN A 376 23.05 11.38 -2.58
CA GLN A 376 21.85 11.95 -1.97
C GLN A 376 20.62 11.28 -2.59
N LEU A 377 19.67 10.86 -1.76
CA LEU A 377 18.51 10.08 -2.21
C LEU A 377 17.65 10.85 -3.22
N ASP A 378 17.50 12.16 -3.05
CA ASP A 378 16.73 13.01 -3.97
C ASP A 378 17.34 13.08 -5.38
N ALA A 379 18.64 12.78 -5.54
CA ALA A 379 19.27 12.70 -6.85
C ALA A 379 18.86 11.43 -7.63
N LEU A 380 18.30 10.42 -6.97
CA LEU A 380 17.82 9.19 -7.60
C LEU A 380 16.35 9.26 -8.02
N GLY A 381 15.57 10.16 -7.41
CA GLY A 381 14.17 10.36 -7.69
C GLY A 381 13.37 10.79 -6.46
N PRO A 382 12.08 11.12 -6.64
CA PRO A 382 11.24 11.61 -5.56
C PRO A 382 10.86 10.48 -4.61
N PHE A 383 10.69 10.83 -3.33
CA PHE A 383 10.26 9.88 -2.29
C PHE A 383 8.92 9.23 -2.60
N ARG A 384 8.03 9.97 -3.27
CA ARG A 384 6.69 9.52 -3.65
C ARG A 384 6.55 9.57 -5.15
N TRP A 385 5.85 8.60 -5.72
CA TRP A 385 5.33 8.76 -7.07
C TRP A 385 4.28 9.86 -7.08
N SER A 386 4.30 10.68 -8.14
CA SER A 386 3.24 11.63 -8.44
C SER A 386 2.81 11.50 -9.90
N PRO A 387 1.52 11.71 -10.18
CA PRO A 387 0.98 11.74 -11.54
C PRO A 387 1.60 12.86 -12.40
N LEU A 388 1.58 12.66 -13.72
CA LEU A 388 2.29 13.48 -14.70
C LEU A 388 1.36 14.40 -15.47
N SER A 389 1.86 15.51 -16.01
CA SER A 389 1.09 16.34 -16.94
C SER A 389 0.78 15.58 -18.23
N ALA A 390 -0.47 15.63 -18.64
CA ALA A 390 -0.91 15.17 -19.95
C ALA A 390 -0.30 16.08 -21.04
N PRO A 391 0.15 15.54 -22.18
CA PRO A 391 0.53 16.36 -23.34
C PRO A 391 -0.65 17.23 -23.80
N GLU A 392 -0.39 18.49 -24.10
CA GLU A 392 -1.42 19.40 -24.62
C GLU A 392 -1.70 19.10 -26.09
N TRP A 393 -2.95 19.30 -26.50
CA TRP A 393 -3.37 19.12 -27.89
C TRP A 393 -4.48 20.09 -28.26
N THR A 394 -4.55 20.44 -29.53
CA THR A 394 -5.68 21.11 -30.17
C THR A 394 -5.98 20.41 -31.49
N LEU A 395 -7.16 19.80 -31.61
CA LEU A 395 -7.57 19.01 -32.76
C LEU A 395 -8.96 19.44 -33.22
N ALA A 396 -9.26 19.27 -34.50
CA ALA A 396 -10.56 19.61 -35.06
C ALA A 396 -11.59 18.51 -34.80
N ASP A 397 -12.78 18.88 -34.31
CA ASP A 397 -13.93 17.99 -34.15
C ASP A 397 -14.66 17.72 -35.49
N VAL A 398 -15.76 16.98 -35.43
CA VAL A 398 -16.59 16.59 -36.61
C VAL A 398 -17.14 17.80 -37.39
N ASP A 399 -17.31 18.95 -36.74
CA ASP A 399 -17.74 20.21 -37.35
C ASP A 399 -16.55 21.09 -37.79
N GLU A 400 -15.33 20.55 -37.76
CA GLU A 400 -14.07 21.26 -37.96
C GLU A 400 -13.80 22.34 -36.89
N LYS A 401 -14.47 22.30 -35.74
CA LYS A 401 -14.22 23.25 -34.65
C LYS A 401 -13.03 22.79 -33.84
N PRO A 402 -12.09 23.68 -33.46
CA PRO A 402 -10.98 23.30 -32.61
C PRO A 402 -11.47 22.92 -31.21
N ARG A 403 -10.94 21.82 -30.69
CA ARG A 403 -11.06 21.35 -29.30
C ARG A 403 -9.68 21.16 -28.74
N SER A 404 -9.48 21.54 -27.49
CA SER A 404 -8.19 21.44 -26.82
C SER A 404 -8.29 20.75 -25.48
N LEU A 405 -7.19 20.16 -25.01
CA LEU A 405 -7.14 19.63 -23.65
C LEU A 405 -7.39 20.73 -22.60
N SER A 406 -6.98 21.96 -22.89
CA SER A 406 -7.23 23.13 -22.04
C SER A 406 -8.71 23.43 -21.81
N ASP A 407 -9.61 23.00 -22.71
CA ASP A 407 -11.07 23.19 -22.60
C ASP A 407 -11.69 22.40 -21.44
N TYR A 408 -10.91 21.46 -20.88
CA TYR A 408 -11.27 20.64 -19.74
C TYR A 408 -10.61 21.11 -18.43
N ARG A 409 -9.83 22.19 -18.42
CA ARG A 409 -9.27 22.70 -17.15
C ARG A 409 -10.37 23.03 -16.14
N GLY A 410 -10.16 22.63 -14.89
CA GLY A 410 -11.17 22.75 -13.84
C GLY A 410 -12.14 21.56 -13.76
N ARG A 411 -12.10 20.60 -14.68
CA ARG A 411 -12.90 19.36 -14.65
C ARG A 411 -12.12 18.15 -15.19
N PRO A 412 -12.38 16.94 -14.68
CA PRO A 412 -11.72 15.75 -15.20
C PRO A 412 -12.27 15.33 -16.57
N VAL A 413 -11.43 14.71 -17.39
CA VAL A 413 -11.80 14.19 -18.72
C VAL A 413 -11.17 12.82 -18.96
N VAL A 414 -11.95 11.91 -19.53
CA VAL A 414 -11.45 10.65 -20.10
C VAL A 414 -11.09 10.87 -21.56
N VAL A 415 -9.84 10.60 -21.92
CA VAL A 415 -9.34 10.71 -23.30
C VAL A 415 -9.17 9.31 -23.87
N VAL A 416 -9.82 9.03 -25.00
CA VAL A 416 -9.82 7.72 -25.66
C VAL A 416 -9.15 7.83 -27.02
N PHE A 417 -8.03 7.14 -27.22
CA PHE A 417 -7.32 7.01 -28.48
C PHE A 417 -7.80 5.75 -29.21
N TYR A 418 -8.37 5.93 -30.40
CA TYR A 418 -8.95 4.83 -31.18
C TYR A 418 -8.53 4.87 -32.66
N LEU A 419 -8.51 3.69 -33.30
CA LEU A 419 -7.85 3.47 -34.59
C LEU A 419 -8.72 3.82 -35.83
N GLY A 420 -9.72 4.68 -35.66
CA GLY A 420 -10.59 5.15 -36.73
C GLY A 420 -11.78 4.24 -37.08
N TYR A 421 -12.53 4.66 -38.11
CA TYR A 421 -13.83 4.14 -38.51
C TYR A 421 -13.83 2.64 -38.86
N GLY A 422 -12.73 2.12 -39.41
CA GLY A 422 -12.62 0.72 -39.80
C GLY A 422 -12.41 -0.26 -38.62
N CYS A 423 -12.20 0.24 -37.41
CA CYS A 423 -11.91 -0.57 -36.23
C CYS A 423 -13.21 -0.98 -35.51
N LEU A 424 -13.64 -2.23 -35.69
CA LEU A 424 -14.86 -2.75 -35.06
C LEU A 424 -14.80 -2.68 -33.53
N HIS A 425 -13.69 -3.11 -32.93
CA HIS A 425 -13.51 -3.08 -31.48
C HIS A 425 -13.50 -1.65 -30.91
N CYS A 426 -13.02 -0.67 -31.68
CA CYS A 426 -13.09 0.73 -31.31
C CYS A 426 -14.55 1.22 -31.29
N ALA A 427 -15.34 0.87 -32.29
CA ALA A 427 -16.77 1.20 -32.34
C ALA A 427 -17.51 0.59 -31.14
N GLU A 428 -17.21 -0.67 -30.78
CA GLU A 428 -17.76 -1.34 -29.60
C GLU A 428 -17.39 -0.61 -28.30
N GLN A 429 -16.12 -0.19 -28.13
CA GLN A 429 -15.67 0.56 -26.96
C GLN A 429 -16.40 1.89 -26.83
N LEU A 430 -16.44 2.70 -27.90
CA LEU A 430 -17.11 3.99 -27.90
C LEU A 430 -18.61 3.84 -27.66
N GLN A 431 -19.24 2.76 -28.18
CA GLN A 431 -20.64 2.44 -27.89
C GLN A 431 -20.87 2.11 -26.42
N ALA A 432 -19.99 1.30 -25.83
CA ALA A 432 -20.07 0.95 -24.41
C ALA A 432 -19.94 2.18 -23.51
N MET A 433 -19.04 3.11 -23.87
CA MET A 433 -18.88 4.39 -23.16
C MET A 433 -20.09 5.30 -23.35
N ALA A 434 -20.64 5.42 -24.57
CA ALA A 434 -21.84 6.21 -24.83
C ALA A 434 -23.04 5.74 -24.00
N LYS A 435 -23.24 4.42 -23.89
CA LYS A 435 -24.30 3.82 -23.05
C LYS A 435 -24.15 4.15 -21.57
N LYS A 436 -22.95 4.45 -21.09
CA LYS A 436 -22.65 4.77 -19.68
C LYS A 436 -22.28 6.22 -19.45
N PHE A 437 -22.43 7.08 -20.46
CA PHE A 437 -22.00 8.47 -20.41
C PHE A 437 -22.68 9.27 -19.29
N ASP A 438 -23.95 8.99 -19.00
CA ASP A 438 -24.66 9.62 -17.88
C ASP A 438 -23.96 9.38 -16.53
N GLY A 439 -23.33 8.22 -16.34
CA GLY A 439 -22.53 7.92 -15.14
C GLY A 439 -21.26 8.77 -15.05
N PHE A 440 -20.55 8.95 -16.17
CA PHE A 440 -19.39 9.85 -16.24
C PHE A 440 -19.81 11.29 -15.93
N LYS A 441 -20.89 11.77 -16.56
CA LYS A 441 -21.42 13.11 -16.34
C LYS A 441 -21.86 13.35 -14.90
N GLN A 442 -22.54 12.39 -14.26
CA GLN A 442 -22.92 12.46 -12.85
C GLN A 442 -21.70 12.51 -11.92
N ALA A 443 -20.62 11.84 -12.29
CA ALA A 443 -19.35 11.89 -11.59
C ALA A 443 -18.49 13.14 -11.96
N GLY A 444 -19.02 14.05 -12.78
CA GLY A 444 -18.34 15.28 -13.20
C GLY A 444 -17.22 15.07 -14.23
N LEU A 445 -17.18 13.91 -14.90
CA LEU A 445 -16.21 13.59 -15.94
C LEU A 445 -16.78 13.85 -17.33
N ASP A 446 -15.98 14.52 -18.15
CA ASP A 446 -16.19 14.54 -19.60
C ASP A 446 -15.51 13.34 -20.27
N VAL A 447 -15.86 13.12 -21.54
CA VAL A 447 -15.18 12.15 -22.42
C VAL A 447 -14.81 12.87 -23.71
N VAL A 448 -13.68 12.51 -24.31
CA VAL A 448 -13.30 12.90 -25.68
C VAL A 448 -12.56 11.74 -26.34
N ALA A 449 -12.84 11.50 -27.62
CA ALA A 449 -12.17 10.45 -28.38
C ALA A 449 -11.34 11.04 -29.52
N ILE A 450 -10.08 10.63 -29.59
CA ILE A 450 -9.08 11.04 -30.58
C ILE A 450 -8.87 9.91 -31.58
N SER A 451 -9.13 10.21 -32.85
CA SER A 451 -9.08 9.26 -33.96
C SER A 451 -7.82 9.42 -34.81
N THR A 452 -7.34 8.31 -35.39
CA THR A 452 -6.36 8.34 -36.50
C THR A 452 -6.97 8.77 -37.84
N ASP A 453 -8.29 8.94 -37.92
CA ASP A 453 -8.98 9.27 -39.17
C ASP A 453 -8.76 10.70 -39.63
N LYS A 454 -8.91 10.89 -40.95
CA LYS A 454 -9.17 12.20 -41.54
C LYS A 454 -10.63 12.62 -41.29
N GLN A 455 -10.90 13.92 -41.38
CA GLN A 455 -12.23 14.52 -41.15
C GLN A 455 -13.39 13.79 -41.83
N ILE A 456 -13.20 13.34 -43.08
CA ILE A 456 -14.24 12.61 -43.82
C ILE A 456 -14.66 11.29 -43.15
N ASN A 457 -13.70 10.53 -42.62
CA ASN A 457 -13.99 9.27 -41.94
C ASN A 457 -14.45 9.49 -40.51
N LEU A 458 -13.93 10.53 -39.83
CA LEU A 458 -14.41 10.97 -38.53
C LEU A 458 -15.93 11.28 -38.58
N LYS A 459 -16.35 12.05 -39.60
CA LYS A 459 -17.77 12.37 -39.83
C LYS A 459 -18.60 11.13 -40.12
N ARG A 460 -18.10 10.21 -40.95
CA ARG A 460 -18.76 8.92 -41.20
C ARG A 460 -18.92 8.07 -39.94
N ALA A 461 -17.91 8.05 -39.07
CA ALA A 461 -18.00 7.33 -37.79
C ALA A 461 -19.08 7.93 -36.90
N TYR A 462 -19.16 9.26 -36.84
CA TYR A 462 -20.19 9.97 -36.08
C TYR A 462 -21.60 9.73 -36.62
N GLU A 463 -21.80 9.83 -37.94
CA GLU A 463 -23.12 9.67 -38.58
C GLU A 463 -23.65 8.22 -38.56
N ASN A 464 -22.76 7.23 -38.63
CA ASN A 464 -23.15 5.82 -38.61
C ASN A 464 -23.42 5.27 -37.21
N PHE A 465 -23.16 6.05 -36.16
CA PHE A 465 -23.44 5.63 -34.79
C PHE A 465 -24.91 5.86 -34.45
N GLU A 466 -25.67 4.77 -34.27
CA GLU A 466 -27.07 4.85 -33.87
C GLU A 466 -27.23 5.55 -32.51
N GLY A 467 -27.93 6.69 -32.50
CA GLY A 467 -28.17 7.53 -31.32
C GLY A 467 -27.19 8.69 -31.13
N GLY A 468 -26.15 8.79 -31.96
CA GLY A 468 -25.10 9.82 -31.86
C GLY A 468 -24.15 9.63 -30.67
N PHE A 469 -22.93 10.18 -30.77
CA PHE A 469 -22.01 10.19 -29.64
C PHE A 469 -22.35 11.33 -28.68
N PRO A 470 -22.48 11.08 -27.37
CA PRO A 470 -22.75 12.13 -26.40
C PRO A 470 -21.50 12.94 -26.01
N PHE A 471 -20.36 12.67 -26.66
CA PHE A 471 -19.07 13.29 -26.45
C PHE A 471 -18.38 13.59 -27.80
N PRO A 472 -17.45 14.59 -27.84
CA PRO A 472 -16.76 14.95 -29.06
C PRO A 472 -15.81 13.85 -29.56
N LEU A 473 -15.78 13.70 -30.89
CA LEU A 473 -14.71 13.00 -31.61
C LEU A 473 -13.81 14.04 -32.29
N VAL A 474 -12.49 13.86 -32.25
CA VAL A 474 -11.51 14.73 -32.89
C VAL A 474 -10.52 13.92 -33.73
N ALA A 475 -9.96 14.53 -34.78
CA ALA A 475 -9.07 13.87 -35.73
C ALA A 475 -7.58 14.23 -35.54
N ASP A 476 -6.72 13.22 -35.39
CA ASP A 476 -5.26 13.29 -35.42
C ASP A 476 -4.70 12.39 -36.55
N PRO A 477 -4.88 12.78 -37.83
CA PRO A 477 -4.51 11.93 -38.97
C PRO A 477 -3.01 11.71 -39.13
N GLU A 478 -2.19 12.62 -38.58
CA GLU A 478 -0.72 12.50 -38.59
C GLU A 478 -0.18 11.73 -37.38
N MET A 479 -1.06 11.32 -36.46
CA MET A 479 -0.74 10.56 -35.24
C MET A 479 0.29 11.26 -34.34
N GLN A 480 0.33 12.59 -34.35
CA GLN A 480 1.27 13.35 -33.53
C GLN A 480 0.93 13.21 -32.05
N ILE A 481 -0.35 13.35 -31.71
CA ILE A 481 -0.84 13.24 -30.33
C ILE A 481 -0.82 11.79 -29.87
N PHE A 482 -1.12 10.83 -30.75
CA PHE A 482 -0.91 9.40 -30.46
C PHE A 482 0.53 9.11 -29.99
N ARG A 483 1.54 9.68 -30.64
CA ARG A 483 2.95 9.51 -30.23
C ARG A 483 3.27 10.18 -28.90
N GLU A 484 2.77 11.40 -28.68
CA GLU A 484 3.00 12.12 -27.41
C GLU A 484 2.40 11.41 -26.20
N TYR A 485 1.27 10.73 -26.39
CA TYR A 485 0.62 9.89 -25.38
C TYR A 485 1.16 8.46 -25.32
N ARG A 486 2.18 8.12 -26.14
CA ARG A 486 2.74 6.75 -26.29
C ARG A 486 1.73 5.70 -26.76
N CYS A 487 0.65 6.11 -27.41
CA CYS A 487 -0.30 5.24 -28.10
C CYS A 487 0.19 4.90 -29.53
N TYR A 488 1.48 4.68 -29.69
CA TYR A 488 2.08 4.33 -30.99
C TYR A 488 3.24 3.38 -30.75
N ASP A 489 3.24 2.26 -31.47
CA ASP A 489 4.35 1.31 -31.49
C ASP A 489 5.38 1.74 -32.54
N ASP A 490 6.52 2.26 -32.09
CA ASP A 490 7.61 2.70 -32.98
C ASP A 490 8.29 1.55 -33.73
N PHE A 491 8.21 0.32 -33.21
CA PHE A 491 8.78 -0.87 -33.84
C PHE A 491 7.87 -1.38 -34.97
N GLU A 492 6.59 -1.58 -34.68
CA GLU A 492 5.60 -2.02 -35.68
C GLU A 492 5.11 -0.89 -36.60
N LYS A 493 5.41 0.37 -36.24
CA LYS A 493 4.93 1.59 -36.90
C LYS A 493 3.41 1.68 -36.96
N ALA A 494 2.74 1.23 -35.90
CA ALA A 494 1.29 1.15 -35.80
C ALA A 494 0.76 1.96 -34.61
N ALA A 495 -0.43 2.55 -34.77
CA ALA A 495 -1.13 3.17 -33.65
C ALA A 495 -1.69 2.10 -32.70
N LEU A 496 -1.70 2.42 -31.41
CA LEU A 496 -2.25 1.60 -30.34
C LEU A 496 -3.52 2.24 -29.78
N HIS A 497 -4.34 1.45 -29.12
CA HIS A 497 -5.45 1.97 -28.33
C HIS A 497 -4.89 2.60 -27.06
N GLY A 498 -5.61 3.61 -26.56
CA GLY A 498 -5.27 4.26 -25.31
C GLY A 498 -6.51 4.78 -24.60
N THR A 499 -6.57 4.62 -23.30
CA THR A 499 -7.61 5.22 -22.46
C THR A 499 -6.94 5.90 -21.29
N PHE A 500 -7.23 7.18 -21.06
CA PHE A 500 -6.59 7.99 -20.02
C PHE A 500 -7.63 8.69 -19.17
N LEU A 501 -7.37 8.79 -17.88
CA LEU A 501 -8.04 9.74 -16.99
C LEU A 501 -7.13 10.93 -16.76
N VAL A 502 -7.57 12.13 -17.16
CA VAL A 502 -6.89 13.39 -16.89
C VAL A 502 -7.72 14.18 -15.87
N ASP A 503 -7.09 14.64 -14.80
CA ASP A 503 -7.78 15.41 -13.76
C ASP A 503 -7.97 16.89 -14.14
N ALA A 504 -8.67 17.64 -13.29
CA ALA A 504 -8.93 19.07 -13.46
C ALA A 504 -7.66 19.95 -13.59
N ASN A 505 -6.51 19.46 -13.11
CA ASN A 505 -5.22 20.14 -13.19
C ASN A 505 -4.42 19.75 -14.45
N GLY A 506 -4.96 18.89 -15.32
CA GLY A 506 -4.28 18.41 -16.51
C GLY A 506 -3.29 17.28 -16.23
N LEU A 507 -3.45 16.55 -15.14
CA LEU A 507 -2.54 15.46 -14.76
C LEU A 507 -3.17 14.09 -15.06
N VAL A 508 -2.40 13.20 -15.69
CA VAL A 508 -2.77 11.81 -15.95
C VAL A 508 -2.80 11.02 -14.65
N ARG A 509 -3.99 10.59 -14.25
CA ARG A 509 -4.25 9.82 -13.02
C ARG A 509 -4.30 8.32 -13.29
N TRP A 510 -4.74 7.93 -14.48
CA TRP A 510 -4.88 6.53 -14.89
C TRP A 510 -4.64 6.42 -16.39
N GLN A 511 -4.09 5.29 -16.84
CA GLN A 511 -3.95 4.96 -18.25
C GLN A 511 -3.99 3.46 -18.50
N ASP A 512 -4.47 3.07 -19.67
CA ASP A 512 -4.25 1.77 -20.30
C ASP A 512 -3.88 1.99 -21.77
N ILE A 513 -2.81 1.35 -22.22
CA ILE A 513 -2.30 1.42 -23.60
C ILE A 513 -2.05 -0.02 -24.06
N SER A 514 -2.68 -0.41 -25.16
CA SER A 514 -2.68 -1.79 -25.62
C SER A 514 -3.01 -1.91 -27.12
N TYR A 515 -2.75 -3.08 -27.69
CA TYR A 515 -3.20 -3.44 -29.03
C TYR A 515 -4.73 -3.67 -29.09
N GLU A 516 -5.36 -3.93 -27.94
CA GLU A 516 -6.82 -4.03 -27.76
C GLU A 516 -7.38 -2.81 -27.02
N PRO A 517 -8.62 -2.37 -27.30
CA PRO A 517 -9.26 -1.30 -26.54
C PRO A 517 -9.60 -1.76 -25.11
N PHE A 518 -9.58 -0.82 -24.17
CA PHE A 518 -10.00 -1.07 -22.80
C PHE A 518 -11.54 -1.11 -22.69
N MET A 519 -12.11 -2.29 -22.49
CA MET A 519 -13.56 -2.52 -22.55
C MET A 519 -14.29 -2.46 -21.20
N ASP A 520 -13.58 -2.43 -20.07
CA ASP A 520 -14.19 -2.43 -18.73
C ASP A 520 -14.60 -1.01 -18.28
N VAL A 521 -15.67 -0.50 -18.87
CA VAL A 521 -16.16 0.88 -18.61
C VAL A 521 -16.63 1.07 -17.16
N ASP A 522 -17.15 0.03 -16.50
CA ASP A 522 -17.56 0.11 -15.09
C ASP A 522 -16.36 0.27 -14.17
N PHE A 523 -15.30 -0.52 -14.39
CA PHE A 523 -14.05 -0.35 -13.69
C PHE A 523 -13.48 1.05 -13.89
N LEU A 524 -13.41 1.52 -15.14
CA LEU A 524 -12.88 2.84 -15.47
C LEU A 524 -13.62 3.94 -14.71
N LEU A 525 -14.95 3.93 -14.71
CA LEU A 525 -15.76 4.92 -14.01
C LEU A 525 -15.52 4.85 -12.48
N LYS A 526 -15.58 3.66 -11.89
CA LYS A 526 -15.37 3.46 -10.44
C LYS A 526 -13.99 3.92 -9.99
N GLU A 527 -12.96 3.53 -10.75
CA GLU A 527 -11.58 3.90 -10.44
C GLU A 527 -11.33 5.39 -10.65
N SER A 528 -11.96 5.99 -11.66
CA SER A 528 -11.88 7.44 -11.88
C SER A 528 -12.45 8.22 -10.71
N VAL A 529 -13.64 7.84 -10.23
CA VAL A 529 -14.23 8.46 -9.04
C VAL A 529 -13.31 8.32 -7.83
N ARG A 530 -12.73 7.13 -7.60
CA ARG A 530 -11.80 6.91 -6.48
C ARG A 530 -10.55 7.79 -6.57
N LEU A 531 -9.91 7.85 -7.73
CA LEU A 531 -8.70 8.65 -7.90
C LEU A 531 -8.97 10.15 -7.74
N LEU A 532 -10.13 10.62 -8.18
CA LEU A 532 -10.53 12.02 -8.08
C LEU A 532 -10.88 12.42 -6.64
N THR A 533 -11.46 11.53 -5.82
CA THR A 533 -11.73 11.82 -4.40
C THR A 533 -10.46 11.89 -3.55
N MET A 534 -9.35 11.31 -4.04
CA MET A 534 -8.04 11.37 -3.38
C MET A 534 -7.26 12.64 -3.67
N ILE A 535 -7.71 13.49 -4.60
CA ILE A 535 -7.06 14.77 -4.89
C ILE A 535 -7.35 15.73 -3.73
N PRO A 536 -6.34 16.29 -3.04
CA PRO A 536 -6.57 17.30 -2.03
C PRO A 536 -7.37 18.45 -2.64
N ALA A 537 -8.42 18.90 -1.97
CA ALA A 537 -9.16 20.09 -2.40
C ALA A 537 -8.15 21.22 -2.63
N VAL A 538 -8.15 21.78 -3.85
CA VAL A 538 -7.31 22.94 -4.16
C VAL A 538 -7.71 24.02 -3.17
N LYS A 539 -6.83 24.34 -2.22
CA LYS A 539 -7.00 25.55 -1.42
C LYS A 539 -6.97 26.69 -2.42
N THR A 540 -8.14 27.27 -2.71
CA THR A 540 -8.24 28.52 -3.45
C THR A 540 -7.21 29.46 -2.82
N PRO A 541 -6.30 30.08 -3.58
CA PRO A 541 -5.41 31.07 -3.01
C PRO A 541 -6.30 32.09 -2.33
N VAL A 542 -6.17 32.22 -1.00
CA VAL A 542 -6.69 33.40 -0.32
C VAL A 542 -5.97 34.54 -1.00
N SER A 543 -6.73 35.35 -1.74
CA SER A 543 -6.26 36.59 -2.32
C SER A 543 -5.68 37.41 -1.18
N GLY A 544 -4.37 37.33 -0.99
CA GLY A 544 -3.64 38.16 -0.06
C GLY A 544 -3.85 39.58 -0.51
N THR A 545 -4.69 40.31 0.22
CA THR A 545 -4.58 41.75 0.29
C THR A 545 -3.16 42.04 0.70
N GLY A 546 -2.42 42.66 -0.23
CA GLY A 546 -1.08 43.13 0.06
C GLY A 546 -1.14 44.11 1.22
N GLU A 547 -0.21 43.98 2.14
CA GLU A 547 0.40 45.11 2.81
C GLU A 547 1.85 44.73 3.08
N ALA A 548 2.72 45.59 2.58
CA ALA A 548 4.15 45.54 2.78
C ALA A 548 4.47 46.14 4.15
N GLU A 549 5.30 45.45 4.93
CA GLU A 549 6.40 46.01 5.74
C GLU A 549 7.28 44.87 6.29
#